data_AF-K1M6G4-F1
#
_entry.id   AF-K1M6G4-F1
#
_cell.length_a   1.000
_cell.length_b   1.000
_cell.length_c   1.000
_cell.angle_alpha   90.00
_cell.angle_beta   90.00
_cell.angle_gamma   90.00
#
_symmetry.space_group_name_H-M   'P 1'
#
loop_
_entity.id
_entity.type
_entity.pdbx_description
1 polymer ?
#
loop_
_entity_poly.entity_id
_entity_poly.type
_entity_poly.pdbx_seq_one_letter_code
_entity_poly.pdbx_strand_id
1 'polypeptide(L)' 'MENKELISKLIKEREGYTERSIKIQEFLRSSECAKIGHTQKQLLIDQSNQLNGLAFIINMRIDDLKDSNGTD' A
#
# COMPACT_ATOMS: atom_id res chain seq x y z
N MET A 1 3.37 4.75 25.43
CA MET A 1 2.81 5.75 24.49
C MET A 1 3.46 5.68 23.11
N GLU A 2 4.77 5.42 23.02
CA GLU A 2 5.55 5.38 21.78
C GLU A 2 4.98 4.40 20.71
N ASN A 3 4.56 3.20 21.12
CA ASN A 3 3.95 2.24 20.19
C ASN A 3 2.63 2.75 19.55
N LYS A 4 1.83 3.53 20.28
CA LYS A 4 0.57 4.09 19.73
C LYS A 4 0.84 5.13 18.65
N GLU A 5 1.84 5.98 18.85
CA GLU A 5 2.23 6.99 17.85
C GLU A 5 2.85 6.32 16.61
N LEU A 6 3.69 5.31 16.80
CA LEU A 6 4.27 4.54 15.70
C LEU A 6 3.20 3.81 14.87
N ILE A 7 2.26 3.12 15.53
CA ILE A 7 1.13 2.45 14.84
C ILE A 7 0.32 3.46 14.02
N SER A 8 0.06 4.66 14.57
CA SER A 8 -0.67 5.71 13.83
C SER A 8 0.07 6.17 12.57
N LYS A 9 1.40 6.35 12.64
CA LYS A 9 2.23 6.68 11.47
C LYS A 9 2.20 5.58 10.41
N LEU A 10 2.32 4.32 10.84
CA LEU A 10 2.28 3.15 9.95
C LEU A 10 0.91 3.00 9.26
N ILE A 11 -0.19 3.24 9.96
CA ILE A 11 -1.54 3.23 9.36
C ILE A 11 -1.64 4.25 8.23
N LYS A 12 -1.18 5.49 8.47
CA LYS A 12 -1.19 6.56 7.47
C LYS A 12 -0.33 6.21 6.25
N GLU A 13 0.84 5.59 6.48
CA GLU A 13 1.72 5.17 5.39
C GLU A 13 1.11 4.03 4.56
N ARG A 14 0.54 3.02 5.22
CA ARG A 14 -0.21 1.92 4.59
C ARG A 14 -1.33 2.44 3.70
N GLU A 15 -2.16 3.34 4.24
CA GLU A 15 -3.26 3.97 3.50
C GLU A 15 -2.75 4.73 2.26
N GLY A 16 -1.62 5.42 2.38
CA GLY A 16 -0.98 6.08 1.24
C GLY A 16 -0.49 5.13 0.15
N TYR A 17 0.01 3.94 0.49
CA TYR A 17 0.34 2.91 -0.51
C TYR A 17 -0.91 2.31 -1.15
N THR A 18 -1.94 1.99 -0.35
CA THR A 18 -3.22 1.46 -0.86
C THR A 18 -3.91 2.45 -1.80
N GLU A 19 -3.98 3.74 -1.46
CA GLU A 19 -4.61 4.76 -2.29
C GLU A 19 -3.89 4.92 -3.64
N ARG A 20 -2.55 4.94 -3.63
CA ARG A 20 -1.76 5.01 -4.88
C ARG A 20 -1.95 3.77 -5.75
N SER A 21 -2.02 2.59 -5.15
CA SER A 21 -2.32 1.34 -5.85
C SER A 21 -3.70 1.38 -6.51
N ILE A 22 -4.72 1.85 -5.79
CA ILE A 22 -6.08 2.03 -6.32
C ILE A 22 -6.08 2.99 -7.51
N LYS A 23 -5.42 4.16 -7.39
CA LYS A 23 -5.32 5.14 -8.49
C LYS A 23 -4.69 4.55 -9.75
N ILE A 24 -3.67 3.71 -9.61
CA ILE A 24 -3.06 3.01 -10.74
C ILE A 24 -4.06 2.01 -11.35
N GLN A 25 -4.76 1.24 -10.54
CA GLN A 25 -5.76 0.28 -11.04
C GLN A 25 -6.95 0.96 -11.71
N GLU A 26 -7.41 2.10 -11.19
CA GLU A 26 -8.45 2.93 -11.80
C GLU A 26 -7.98 3.46 -13.16
N PHE A 27 -6.76 3.99 -13.23
CA PHE A 27 -6.17 4.40 -14.50
C PHE A 27 -6.10 3.22 -15.48
N LEU A 28 -5.62 2.04 -15.06
CA LEU A 28 -5.52 0.85 -15.91
C LEU A 28 -6.87 0.38 -16.47
N ARG A 29 -7.98 0.64 -15.77
CA ARG A 29 -9.36 0.36 -16.22
C ARG A 29 -9.98 1.49 -17.04
N SER A 30 -9.37 2.68 -17.04
CA SER A 30 -9.87 3.84 -17.77
C SER A 30 -9.62 3.72 -19.29
N SER A 31 -10.41 4.43 -20.09
CA SER A 31 -10.19 4.58 -21.53
C SER A 31 -8.84 5.23 -21.86
N GLU A 32 -8.28 6.05 -20.96
CA GLU A 32 -6.98 6.70 -21.14
C GLU A 32 -5.82 5.70 -21.15
N CYS A 33 -5.96 4.55 -20.48
CA CYS A 33 -4.97 3.46 -20.54
C CYS A 33 -4.84 2.88 -21.96
N ALA A 34 -5.86 2.99 -22.82
CA ALA A 34 -5.75 2.54 -24.21
C ALA A 34 -4.70 3.34 -25.00
N LYS A 35 -4.33 4.55 -24.55
CA LYS A 35 -3.38 5.45 -25.22
C LYS A 35 -1.92 5.15 -24.90
N ILE A 36 -1.62 4.32 -23.89
CA ILE A 36 -0.26 3.98 -23.49
C ILE A 36 0.18 2.61 -24.03
N GLY A 37 1.50 2.45 -24.21
CA GLY A 37 2.08 1.21 -24.75
C GLY A 37 2.10 0.05 -23.75
N HIS A 38 2.31 -1.18 -24.24
CA HIS A 38 2.34 -2.38 -23.41
C HIS A 38 3.35 -2.31 -22.26
N THR A 39 4.58 -1.86 -22.54
CA THR A 39 5.63 -1.72 -21.52
C THR A 39 5.23 -0.76 -20.40
N GLN A 40 4.55 0.34 -20.72
CA GLN A 40 4.05 1.30 -19.73
C GLN A 40 2.92 0.68 -18.88
N LYS A 41 2.04 -0.12 -19.49
CA LYS A 41 0.99 -0.85 -18.76
C LYS A 41 1.61 -1.84 -17.77
N GLN A 42 2.61 -2.59 -18.20
CA GLN A 42 3.28 -3.56 -17.34
C GLN A 42 3.96 -2.87 -16.15
N LEU A 43 4.65 -1.76 -16.40
CA LEU A 43 5.28 -0.98 -15.33
C LEU A 43 4.26 -0.52 -14.28
N LEU A 44 3.08 -0.06 -14.72
CA LEU A 44 2.00 0.34 -13.81
C LEU A 44 1.46 -0.85 -13.01
N ILE A 45 1.29 -2.02 -13.64
CA ILE A 45 0.87 -3.24 -12.94
C ILE A 45 1.89 -3.62 -11.86
N ASP A 46 3.18 -3.61 -12.21
CA ASP A 46 4.26 -3.94 -11.29
C ASP A 46 4.32 -2.96 -10.12
N GLN A 47 4.15 -1.66 -10.38
CA GLN A 47 4.06 -0.61 -9.35
C GLN A 47 2.86 -0.81 -8.42
N SER A 48 1.67 -1.09 -8.97
CA SER A 48 0.47 -1.41 -8.16
C SER A 48 0.73 -2.61 -7.25
N ASN A 49 1.35 -3.67 -7.77
CA ASN A 49 1.67 -4.87 -7.00
C ASN A 49 2.70 -4.60 -5.89
N GLN A 50 3.75 -3.82 -6.17
CA GLN A 50 4.74 -3.41 -5.17
C GLN A 50 4.09 -2.59 -4.04
N LEU A 51 3.23 -1.63 -4.39
CA LEU A 51 2.51 -0.82 -3.40
C LEU A 51 1.60 -1.68 -2.51
N ASN A 52 0.88 -2.64 -3.07
CA ASN A 52 0.08 -3.59 -2.30
C ASN A 52 0.96 -4.47 -1.38
N GLY A 53 2.12 -4.92 -1.86
CA GLY A 53 3.08 -5.66 -1.05
C GLY A 53 3.61 -4.86 0.15
N LEU A 54 3.94 -3.58 -0.05
CA LEU A 54 4.36 -2.68 1.04
C LEU A 54 3.24 -2.45 2.06
N ALA A 55 2.01 -2.23 1.59
CA ALA A 55 0.85 -2.10 2.47
C ALA A 55 0.62 -3.36 3.32
N PHE A 56 0.80 -4.55 2.73
CA PHE A 56 0.71 -5.82 3.43
C PHE A 56 1.78 -5.96 4.53
N ILE A 57 3.04 -5.67 4.22
CA ILE A 57 4.15 -5.73 5.20
C ILE A 57 3.90 -4.79 6.37
N ILE A 58 3.44 -3.56 6.11
CA ILE A 58 3.11 -2.61 7.17
C ILE A 58 1.96 -3.13 8.03
N ASN A 59 0.96 -3.77 7.43
CA ASN A 59 -0.14 -4.34 8.20
C ASN A 59 0.34 -5.43 9.16
N MET A 60 1.19 -6.35 8.70
CA MET A 60 1.83 -7.35 9.58
C MET A 60 2.60 -6.69 10.72
N ARG A 61 3.36 -5.62 10.42
CA ARG A 61 4.13 -4.90 11.43
C ARG A 61 3.24 -4.20 12.46
N ILE A 62 2.10 -3.66 12.05
CA ILE A 62 1.10 -3.07 12.96
C ILE A 62 0.56 -4.14 13.89
N ASP A 63 0.25 -5.32 13.36
CA ASP A 63 -0.29 -6.43 14.15
C ASP A 63 0.74 -6.91 15.19
N ASP A 64 2.02 -7.09 14.80
CA ASP A 64 3.11 -7.38 15.74
C ASP A 64 3.20 -6.35 16.88
N LEU A 65 3.11 -5.05 16.55
CA LEU A 65 3.22 -3.96 17.53
C LEU A 65 2.00 -3.87 18.47
N LYS A 66 0.82 -4.33 18.04
CA LYS A 66 -0.37 -4.43 18.90
C LYS A 66 -0.22 -5.58 19.89
N ASP A 67 0.27 -6.73 19.42
CA ASP A 67 0.47 -7.93 20.23
C ASP A 67 1.59 -7.75 21.26
N SER A 68 2.59 -6.92 20.91
CA SER A 68 3.68 -6.50 21.82
C SER A 68 3.21 -5.67 23.03
N ASN A 69 1.94 -5.21 23.07
CA ASN A 69 1.34 -4.58 24.27
C ASN A 69 0.48 -5.56 25.09
N GLY A 70 0.35 -6.82 24.67
CA GLY A 70 -0.49 -7.85 25.31
C GLY A 70 0.26 -8.84 26.21
N THR A 71 1.56 -8.62 26.43
CA THR A 71 2.40 -9.44 27.32
C THR A 71 3.28 -8.53 28.18
N ASP A 72 2.66 -7.95 29.20
CA ASP A 72 3.26 -7.62 30.51
C ASP A 72 2.12 -7.44 31.53
#